data_AF-A0A2S2PJ82-F1
#
_entry.id   AF-A0A2S2PJ82-F1
#
_cell.length_a   1.000
_cell.length_b   1.000
_cell.length_c   1.000
_cell.angle_alpha   90.00
_cell.angle_beta   90.00
_cell.angle_gamma   90.00
#
_symmetry.space_group_name_H-M   'P 1'
#
loop_
_entity.id
_entity.type
_entity.pdbx_description
1 polymer ?
#
loop_
_entity_poly.entity_id
_entity_poly.type
_entity_poly.pdbx_seq_one_letter_code
_entity_poly.pdbx_strand_id
1 'polypeptide(L)'
;MEEKMSYTEFVWFLMAEEDKRHPRAVEYWFRCMDIDGDGYLSMYELEYFYDEQLQRMESIGIECLPFEDCLCQMLDMVKPKCSGKISLADLKSCKMTPIFFDTFFNLEKYLDHEQRDPFASQRDNENEASDWDKYAAEEYEMLVAEEGGNDAPEEIITDEDI
;
A
#
# COMPACT_ATOMS: atom_id res chain seq x y z
N MET A 1 -20.45 -15.45 7.48
CA MET A 1 -19.01 -15.18 7.35
C MET A 1 -18.43 -15.20 8.74
N GLU A 2 -17.27 -15.84 8.91
CA GLU A 2 -16.50 -15.68 10.15
C GLU A 2 -15.93 -14.26 10.11
N GLU A 3 -16.23 -13.42 11.10
CA GLU A 3 -15.80 -12.00 11.15
C GLU A 3 -14.29 -11.85 11.47
N LYS A 4 -13.50 -12.89 11.24
CA LYS A 4 -12.10 -12.96 11.62
C LYS A 4 -11.28 -13.50 10.46
N MET A 5 -10.13 -12.86 10.24
CA MET A 5 -9.14 -13.28 9.28
C MET A 5 -8.26 -14.38 9.89
N SER A 6 -8.09 -15.49 9.19
CA SER A 6 -7.11 -16.52 9.52
C SER A 6 -5.67 -16.04 9.25
N TYR A 7 -4.68 -16.71 9.84
CA TYR A 7 -3.27 -16.39 9.57
C TYR A 7 -2.94 -16.45 8.08
N THR A 8 -3.44 -17.46 7.36
CA THR A 8 -3.20 -17.58 5.92
C THR A 8 -3.80 -16.42 5.13
N GLU A 9 -5.01 -15.97 5.47
CA GLU A 9 -5.61 -14.79 4.85
C GLU A 9 -4.84 -13.51 5.17
N PHE A 10 -4.32 -13.41 6.40
CA PHE A 10 -3.45 -12.30 6.79
C PHE A 10 -2.14 -12.27 6.01
N VAL A 11 -1.52 -13.42 5.74
CA VAL A 11 -0.32 -13.46 4.89
C VAL A 11 -0.61 -12.96 3.48
N TRP A 12 -1.77 -13.33 2.90
CA TRP A 12 -2.18 -12.81 1.59
C TRP A 12 -2.42 -11.30 1.61
N PHE A 13 -3.08 -10.80 2.65
CA PHE A 13 -3.27 -9.36 2.87
C PHE A 13 -1.92 -8.64 2.95
N LEU A 14 -1.00 -9.09 3.80
CA LEU A 14 0.30 -8.46 4.01
C LEU A 14 1.13 -8.42 2.73
N MET A 15 1.24 -9.55 2.01
CA MET A 15 1.96 -9.58 0.74
C MET A 15 1.33 -8.63 -0.30
N ALA A 16 0.01 -8.53 -0.33
CA ALA A 16 -0.68 -7.63 -1.26
C ALA A 16 -0.54 -6.16 -0.87
N GLU A 17 -0.47 -5.85 0.42
CA GLU A 17 -0.32 -4.50 0.94
C GLU A 17 1.09 -3.93 0.69
N GLU A 18 2.11 -4.77 0.83
CA GLU A 18 3.51 -4.34 0.67
C GLU A 18 3.98 -4.31 -0.79
N ASP A 19 3.53 -5.22 -1.66
CA ASP A 19 3.85 -5.17 -3.09
C ASP A 19 2.59 -5.04 -3.96
N LYS A 20 2.07 -3.81 -4.04
CA LYS A 20 0.93 -3.45 -4.90
C LYS A 20 1.26 -3.44 -6.41
N ARG A 21 2.51 -3.72 -6.81
CA ARG A 21 2.91 -3.89 -8.21
C ARG A 21 2.74 -5.34 -8.66
N HIS A 22 2.84 -6.29 -7.74
CA HIS A 22 2.71 -7.71 -8.06
C HIS A 22 1.33 -8.02 -8.67
N PRO A 23 1.23 -8.76 -9.80
CA PRO A 23 -0.05 -8.99 -10.49
C PRO A 23 -1.16 -9.61 -9.62
N ARG A 24 -0.79 -10.39 -8.60
CA ARG A 24 -1.73 -10.96 -7.63
C ARG A 24 -2.24 -9.94 -6.62
N ALA A 25 -1.41 -9.00 -6.20
CA ALA A 25 -1.83 -7.90 -5.34
C ALA A 25 -2.80 -6.97 -6.08
N VAL A 26 -2.51 -6.68 -7.36
CA VAL A 26 -3.44 -5.92 -8.21
C VAL A 26 -4.80 -6.62 -8.33
N GLU A 27 -4.82 -7.95 -8.51
CA GLU A 27 -6.07 -8.74 -8.49
C GLU A 27 -6.79 -8.66 -7.13
N TYR A 28 -6.04 -8.72 -6.03
CA TYR A 28 -6.56 -8.68 -4.67
C TYR A 28 -7.27 -7.35 -4.42
N TRP A 29 -6.57 -6.23 -4.61
CA TRP A 29 -7.12 -4.90 -4.36
C TRP A 29 -8.22 -4.51 -5.33
N PHE A 30 -8.11 -4.91 -6.61
CA PHE A 30 -9.20 -4.71 -7.56
C PHE A 30 -10.49 -5.37 -7.07
N ARG A 31 -10.43 -6.61 -6.57
CA ARG A 31 -11.61 -7.30 -6.02
C ARG A 31 -12.17 -6.66 -4.76
N CYS A 32 -11.32 -6.02 -3.96
CA CYS A 32 -11.77 -5.25 -2.80
C CYS A 32 -12.48 -3.95 -3.22
N MET A 33 -12.04 -3.35 -4.33
CA MET A 33 -12.59 -2.09 -4.82
C MET A 33 -13.81 -2.25 -5.74
N ASP A 34 -13.93 -3.38 -6.43
CA ASP A 34 -15.07 -3.77 -7.27
C ASP A 34 -16.21 -4.27 -6.36
N ILE A 35 -17.00 -3.32 -5.84
CA ILE A 35 -18.02 -3.55 -4.80
C ILE A 35 -19.19 -4.35 -5.37
N ASP A 36 -19.56 -4.08 -6.63
CA ASP A 36 -20.67 -4.77 -7.29
C ASP A 36 -20.24 -6.05 -8.03
N GLY A 37 -18.95 -6.24 -8.27
CA GLY A 37 -18.37 -7.44 -8.87
C GLY A 37 -18.58 -7.52 -10.39
N ASP A 38 -18.83 -6.39 -11.07
CA ASP A 38 -19.08 -6.35 -12.52
C ASP A 38 -17.78 -6.45 -13.36
N GLY A 39 -16.62 -6.39 -12.70
CA GLY A 39 -15.30 -6.45 -13.32
C GLY A 39 -14.75 -5.10 -13.79
N TYR A 40 -15.36 -3.99 -13.37
CA TYR A 40 -14.93 -2.62 -13.64
C TYR A 40 -15.03 -1.76 -12.39
N LEU A 41 -14.05 -0.88 -12.17
CA LEU A 41 -14.18 0.20 -11.20
C LEU A 41 -14.89 1.37 -11.87
N SER A 42 -16.11 1.63 -11.42
CA SER A 42 -16.94 2.76 -11.78
C SER A 42 -16.51 4.02 -11.02
N MET A 43 -16.93 5.20 -11.51
CA MET A 43 -16.69 6.46 -10.79
C MET A 43 -17.30 6.44 -9.38
N TYR A 44 -18.44 5.77 -9.21
CA TYR A 44 -19.11 5.65 -7.93
C TYR A 44 -18.27 4.90 -6.89
N GLU A 45 -17.66 3.77 -7.28
CA GLU A 45 -16.81 3.00 -6.37
C GLU A 45 -15.54 3.78 -6.01
N LEU A 46 -14.94 4.46 -6.98
CA LEU A 46 -13.76 5.31 -6.74
C LEU A 46 -14.09 6.46 -5.79
N GLU A 47 -15.25 7.13 -5.98
CA GLU A 47 -15.73 8.19 -5.09
C GLU A 47 -15.98 7.66 -3.69
N TYR A 48 -16.60 6.48 -3.56
CA TYR A 48 -16.87 5.85 -2.27
C TYR A 48 -15.61 5.67 -1.41
N PHE A 49 -14.52 5.15 -2.00
CA PHE A 49 -13.25 5.02 -1.27
C PHE A 49 -12.58 6.37 -1.02
N TYR A 50 -12.65 7.29 -1.99
CA TYR A 50 -12.03 8.60 -1.87
C TYR A 50 -12.69 9.47 -0.79
N ASP A 51 -14.00 9.37 -0.58
CA ASP A 51 -14.72 10.07 0.48
C ASP A 51 -14.17 9.78 1.87
N GLU A 52 -13.77 8.52 2.13
CA GLU A 52 -13.14 8.17 3.41
C GLU A 52 -11.73 8.79 3.52
N GLN A 53 -10.97 8.79 2.43
CA GLN A 53 -9.65 9.42 2.39
C GLN A 53 -9.72 10.93 2.62
N LEU A 54 -10.72 11.61 2.04
CA LEU A 54 -11.00 13.02 2.28
C LEU A 54 -11.22 13.29 3.77
N GLN A 55 -12.09 12.50 4.42
CA GLN A 55 -12.36 12.65 5.86
C GLN A 55 -11.10 12.46 6.71
N ARG A 56 -10.26 11.46 6.38
CA ARG A 56 -9.00 11.22 7.08
C ARG A 56 -8.01 12.36 6.88
N MET A 57 -7.86 12.88 5.66
CA MET A 57 -7.00 14.03 5.37
C MET A 57 -7.48 15.32 6.06
N GLU A 58 -8.79 15.59 6.06
CA GLU A 58 -9.38 16.71 6.79
C GLU A 58 -9.10 16.63 8.30
N SER A 59 -9.12 15.42 8.87
CA SER A 59 -8.88 15.20 10.29
C SER A 59 -7.45 15.58 10.74
N ILE A 60 -6.48 15.53 9.82
CA ILE A 60 -5.09 15.92 10.03
C ILE A 60 -4.76 17.31 9.45
N GLY A 61 -5.77 18.03 8.94
CA GLY A 61 -5.65 19.39 8.44
C GLY A 61 -4.97 19.52 7.07
N ILE A 62 -4.97 18.46 6.26
CA ILE A 62 -4.45 18.48 4.89
C ILE A 62 -5.56 18.93 3.94
N GLU A 63 -5.26 19.93 3.11
CA GLU A 63 -6.17 20.36 2.04
C GLU A 63 -6.22 19.29 0.96
N CYS A 64 -7.43 18.79 0.70
CA CYS A 64 -7.65 17.71 -0.24
C CYS A 64 -7.96 18.22 -1.64
N LEU A 65 -7.55 17.45 -2.63
CA LEU A 65 -7.95 17.67 -4.00
C LEU A 65 -9.44 17.28 -4.18
N PRO A 66 -10.25 18.05 -4.92
CA PRO A 66 -11.60 17.62 -5.27
C PRO A 66 -11.59 16.28 -6.02
N PHE A 67 -12.61 15.45 -5.81
CA PHE A 67 -12.68 14.13 -6.45
C PHE A 67 -12.57 14.20 -7.98
N GLU A 68 -13.19 15.19 -8.62
CA GLU A 68 -13.12 15.36 -10.09
C GLU A 68 -11.68 15.51 -10.60
N ASP A 69 -10.86 16.29 -9.89
CA ASP A 69 -9.46 16.52 -10.25
C ASP A 69 -8.62 15.26 -9.95
N CYS A 70 -8.86 14.60 -8.81
CA CYS A 70 -8.22 13.33 -8.45
C CYS A 70 -8.51 12.26 -9.50
N LEU A 71 -9.78 12.11 -9.88
CA LEU A 71 -10.24 11.19 -10.89
C LEU A 71 -9.57 11.45 -12.24
N CYS A 72 -9.44 12.72 -12.65
CA CYS A 72 -8.72 13.06 -13.88
C CYS A 72 -7.26 12.60 -13.83
N GLN A 73 -6.55 12.86 -12.73
CA GLN A 73 -5.17 12.41 -12.56
C GLN A 73 -5.05 10.87 -12.61
N MET A 74 -5.96 10.16 -11.94
CA MET A 74 -5.98 8.70 -11.94
C MET A 74 -6.28 8.13 -13.32
N LEU A 75 -7.21 8.73 -14.07
CA LEU A 75 -7.54 8.33 -15.44
C LEU A 75 -6.39 8.60 -16.41
N ASP A 76 -5.69 9.73 -16.27
CA ASP A 76 -4.52 10.06 -17.07
C ASP A 76 -3.34 9.13 -16.79
N MET A 77 -3.22 8.66 -15.55
CA MET A 77 -2.21 7.69 -15.13
C MET A 77 -2.52 6.28 -15.66
N VAL A 78 -3.76 5.79 -15.47
CA VAL A 78 -4.17 4.43 -15.84
C VAL A 78 -4.43 4.28 -17.35
N LYS A 79 -4.93 5.34 -18.01
CA LYS A 79 -5.31 5.38 -19.43
C LYS A 79 -6.22 4.21 -19.83
N PRO A 80 -7.41 4.09 -19.22
CA PRO A 80 -8.29 2.96 -19.45
C PRO A 80 -8.75 2.89 -20.92
N LYS A 81 -8.95 1.68 -21.43
CA LYS A 81 -9.43 1.47 -22.80
C LYS A 81 -10.86 1.97 -23.03
N CYS A 82 -11.68 1.95 -21.99
CA CYS A 82 -13.05 2.43 -22.02
C CYS A 82 -13.16 3.67 -21.13
N SER A 83 -13.72 4.76 -21.67
CA SER A 83 -13.93 5.98 -20.89
C SER A 83 -14.88 5.74 -19.72
N GLY A 84 -14.55 6.29 -18.55
CA GLY A 84 -15.40 6.29 -17.37
C GLY A 84 -15.45 4.99 -16.58
N LYS A 85 -14.65 3.97 -16.94
CA LYS A 85 -14.54 2.73 -16.17
C LYS A 85 -13.15 2.11 -16.30
N ILE A 86 -12.62 1.58 -15.20
CA ILE A 86 -11.28 1.00 -15.16
C ILE A 86 -11.40 -0.52 -14.99
N SER A 87 -10.84 -1.29 -15.93
CA SER A 87 -10.80 -2.76 -15.79
C SER A 87 -9.54 -3.23 -15.07
N LEU A 88 -9.57 -4.45 -14.54
CA LEU A 88 -8.37 -5.11 -14.01
C LEU A 88 -7.23 -5.17 -15.05
N ALA A 89 -7.58 -5.33 -16.33
CA ALA A 89 -6.59 -5.36 -17.41
C ALA A 89 -5.91 -4.00 -17.61
N ASP A 90 -6.63 -2.90 -17.40
CA ASP A 90 -6.06 -1.55 -17.47
C ASP A 90 -5.07 -1.34 -16.33
N LEU A 91 -5.43 -1.71 -15.08
CA LEU A 91 -4.53 -1.62 -13.92
C LEU A 91 -3.29 -2.50 -14.08
N LYS A 92 -3.43 -3.74 -14.55
CA LYS A 92 -2.26 -4.62 -14.80
C LYS A 92 -1.33 -4.09 -15.88
N SER A 93 -1.83 -3.25 -16.80
CA SER A 93 -1.00 -2.59 -17.82
C SER A 93 -0.38 -1.29 -17.32
N CYS A 94 -0.94 -0.71 -16.25
CA CYS A 94 -0.42 0.45 -15.55
C CYS A 94 0.79 0.04 -14.69
N LYS A 95 1.85 0.84 -14.72
CA LYS A 95 3.05 0.62 -13.89
C LYS A 95 3.00 1.35 -12.54
N MET A 96 1.94 2.12 -12.33
CA MET A 96 1.76 3.02 -11.17
C MET A 96 0.58 2.54 -10.29
N THR A 97 0.35 1.23 -10.25
CA THR A 97 -0.71 0.64 -9.41
C THR A 97 -0.57 0.95 -7.91
N PRO A 98 0.64 1.05 -7.30
CA PRO A 98 0.74 1.43 -5.90
C PRO A 98 0.14 2.82 -5.65
N ILE A 99 0.51 3.80 -6.47
CA ILE A 99 -0.01 5.16 -6.38
C ILE A 99 -1.53 5.16 -6.54
N PHE A 100 -2.04 4.47 -7.56
CA PHE A 100 -3.49 4.35 -7.78
C PHE A 100 -4.22 3.84 -6.54
N PHE A 101 -3.77 2.72 -5.97
CA PHE A 101 -4.43 2.09 -4.83
C PHE A 101 -4.28 2.91 -3.54
N ASP A 102 -3.07 3.42 -3.28
CA ASP A 102 -2.80 4.19 -2.07
C ASP A 102 -3.63 5.48 -2.03
N THR A 103 -3.84 6.15 -3.18
CA THR A 103 -4.75 7.30 -3.29
C THR A 103 -6.15 7.01 -2.76
N PHE A 104 -6.70 5.82 -3.01
CA PHE A 104 -8.08 5.49 -2.63
C PHE A 104 -8.23 4.89 -1.23
N PHE A 105 -7.22 4.25 -0.64
CA PHE A 105 -7.43 3.58 0.65
C PHE A 105 -6.23 3.53 1.61
N ASN A 106 -5.03 3.93 1.19
CA ASN A 106 -3.85 3.97 2.07
C ASN A 106 -3.30 5.40 2.18
N LEU A 107 -3.80 6.14 3.16
CA LEU A 107 -3.43 7.53 3.39
C LEU A 107 -1.93 7.71 3.69
N GLU A 108 -1.33 6.82 4.49
CA GLU A 108 0.08 6.94 4.87
C GLU A 108 0.98 6.84 3.64
N LYS A 109 0.84 5.74 2.87
CA LYS A 109 1.61 5.55 1.64
C LYS A 109 1.29 6.62 0.58
N TYR A 110 0.05 7.10 0.51
CA TYR A 110 -0.32 8.21 -0.37
C TYR A 110 0.48 9.48 -0.05
N LEU A 111 0.57 9.87 1.23
CA LEU A 111 1.32 11.06 1.64
C LEU A 111 2.82 10.93 1.36
N ASP A 112 3.37 9.72 1.48
CA ASP A 112 4.76 9.44 1.11
C ASP A 112 4.99 9.60 -0.39
N HIS A 113 4.06 9.14 -1.24
CA HIS A 113 4.16 9.32 -2.69
C HIS A 113 4.12 10.79 -3.10
N GLU A 114 3.25 11.60 -2.47
CA GLU A 114 3.14 13.04 -2.74
C GLU A 114 4.41 13.83 -2.38
N GLN A 115 5.12 13.38 -1.35
CA GLN A 115 6.38 14.00 -0.91
C GLN A 115 7.60 13.49 -1.71
N ARG A 116 7.46 12.38 -2.44
CA ARG A 116 8.57 11.76 -3.16
C ARG A 116 8.96 12.59 -4.38
N ASP A 117 10.22 12.97 -4.44
CA ASP A 117 10.77 13.71 -5.57
C ASP A 117 10.61 12.90 -6.89
N PRO A 118 10.09 13.50 -7.99
CA PRO A 118 9.95 12.83 -9.28
C PRO A 118 11.22 12.18 -9.84
N PHE A 119 12.40 12.69 -9.44
CA PHE A 119 13.71 12.18 -9.82
C PHE A 119 14.17 10.99 -8.96
N ALA A 120 13.60 10.78 -7.77
CA ALA A 120 13.90 9.62 -6.92
C ALA A 120 13.34 8.32 -7.51
N SER A 121 12.14 8.39 -8.09
CA SER A 121 11.45 7.25 -8.73
C SER A 121 12.21 6.65 -9.91
N GLN A 122 13.09 7.42 -10.57
CA GLN A 122 13.93 6.93 -11.66
C GLN A 122 15.08 6.03 -11.18
N ARG A 123 15.57 6.24 -9.95
CA ARG A 123 16.67 5.45 -9.37
C ARG A 123 16.18 4.11 -8.81
N ASP A 124 14.97 4.07 -8.26
CA ASP A 124 14.39 2.83 -7.73
C ASP A 124 14.14 1.77 -8.80
N ASN A 125 13.93 2.18 -10.04
CA ASN A 125 13.71 1.26 -11.16
C ASN A 125 15.00 0.52 -11.59
N GLU A 126 16.16 0.88 -11.03
CA GLU A 126 17.44 0.16 -11.19
C GLU A 126 17.66 -0.92 -10.12
N ASN A 127 16.85 -0.94 -9.05
CA ASN A 127 16.93 -1.96 -8.01
C ASN A 127 16.08 -3.18 -8.43
N GLU A 128 16.70 -4.35 -8.57
CA GLU A 128 16.02 -5.58 -8.96
C GLU A 128 15.11 -6.17 -7.85
N ALA A 129 15.27 -5.71 -6.61
CA ALA A 129 14.50 -6.18 -5.46
C ALA A 129 13.05 -5.64 -5.51
N SER A 130 12.08 -6.53 -5.33
CA SER A 130 10.66 -6.14 -5.24
C SER A 130 10.38 -5.34 -3.97
N ASP A 131 9.23 -4.65 -3.92
CA ASP A 131 8.84 -3.88 -2.74
C ASP A 131 8.64 -4.82 -1.52
N TRP A 132 8.18 -6.05 -1.74
CA TRP A 132 8.15 -7.10 -0.72
C TRP A 132 9.54 -7.49 -0.21
N ASP A 133 10.52 -7.66 -1.11
CA ASP A 133 11.88 -8.05 -0.71
C ASP A 133 12.53 -6.97 0.18
N LYS A 134 12.28 -5.69 -0.15
CA LYS A 134 12.73 -4.55 0.65
C LYS A 134 12.09 -4.54 2.04
N TYR A 135 10.76 -4.63 2.08
CA TYR A 135 10.01 -4.70 3.34
C TYR A 135 10.48 -5.86 4.22
N ALA A 136 10.58 -7.07 3.66
CA ALA A 136 11.01 -8.25 4.40
C ALA A 136 12.44 -8.13 4.95
N ALA A 137 13.34 -7.48 4.22
CA ALA A 137 14.70 -7.21 4.70
C ALA A 137 14.71 -6.20 5.84
N GLU A 138 13.97 -5.09 5.72
CA GLU A 138 13.87 -4.05 6.75
C GLU A 138 13.26 -4.58 8.06
N GLU A 139 12.15 -5.33 7.97
CA GLU A 139 11.52 -5.94 9.14
C GLU A 139 12.43 -6.96 9.83
N TYR A 140 13.17 -7.75 9.04
CA TYR A 140 14.15 -8.69 9.58
C TYR A 140 15.28 -7.98 10.30
N GLU A 141 15.83 -6.91 9.73
CA GLU A 141 16.89 -6.11 10.36
C GLU A 141 16.41 -5.46 11.66
N MET A 142 15.18 -4.93 11.68
CA MET A 142 14.57 -4.36 12.88
C MET A 142 14.44 -5.41 13.98
N LEU A 143 13.91 -6.59 13.66
CA LEU A 143 13.77 -7.70 14.61
C LEU A 143 15.13 -8.13 15.19
N VAL A 144 16.15 -8.25 14.34
CA VAL A 144 17.52 -8.59 14.77
C VAL A 144 18.10 -7.51 15.69
N ALA A 145 17.84 -6.24 15.42
CA ALA A 145 18.28 -5.14 16.27
C ALA A 145 17.58 -5.13 17.64
N GLU A 146 16.28 -5.45 17.68
CA GLU A 146 15.52 -5.57 18.93
C GLU A 146 16.00 -6.76 19.79
N GLU A 147 16.31 -7.90 19.16
CA GLU A 147 16.84 -9.08 19.86
C GLU A 147 18.28 -8.84 20.37
N GLY A 148 19.13 -8.20 19.56
CA GLY A 148 20.51 -7.86 19.94
C GLY A 148 20.65 -6.76 21.01
N GLY A 149 19.59 -5.99 21.28
CA GLY A 149 19.54 -5.01 22.36
C GLY A 149 19.24 -5.59 23.75
N ASN A 150 18.75 -6.84 23.81
CA ASN A 150 18.42 -7.55 25.05
C ASN A 150 19.58 -8.40 25.61
N ASP A 151 20.71 -8.50 24.89
CA ASP A 151 21.94 -9.17 25.34
C ASP A 151 22.89 -8.23 26.11
N ALA A 152 22.36 -7.40 27.02
CA ALA A 152 23.19 -6.89 28.11
C ALA A 152 23.41 -8.06 29.09
N PRO A 153 24.65 -8.48 29.37
CA PRO A 153 24.88 -9.62 30.25
C PRO A 153 24.32 -9.30 31.64
N GLU A 154 23.37 -10.10 32.11
CA GLU A 154 23.05 -10.15 33.54
C GLU A 154 24.35 -10.47 34.27
N GLU A 155 24.89 -9.51 35.03
CA GLU A 155 25.99 -9.76 35.95
C GLU A 155 25.50 -10.80 36.97
N ILE A 156 25.88 -12.06 36.74
CA ILE A 156 25.71 -13.13 37.71
C ILE A 156 26.63 -12.80 38.89
N ILE A 157 26.07 -12.21 39.95
CA ILE A 157 26.72 -12.11 41.25
C ILE A 157 26.86 -13.55 41.77
N THR A 158 28.05 -14.12 41.67
CA THR A 158 28.37 -15.40 42.28
C THR A 158 28.69 -15.20 43.77
N ASP A 159 28.16 -16.06 44.63
CA ASP A 159 28.30 -16.10 46.10
C ASP A 159 29.77 -16.32 46.60
N GLU A 160 30.78 -15.69 46.01
CA GLU A 160 32.16 -15.68 46.53
C GLU A 160 32.53 -14.38 47.28
N ASP A 161 31.60 -13.42 47.42
CA ASP A 161 31.83 -12.14 48.10
C ASP A 161 31.07 -11.97 49.45
N ILE A 162 30.84 -13.06 50.21
CA ILE A 162 30.39 -13.00 51.63
C ILE A 162 31.41 -13.65 52.57
#